data_AF-A0A370HUA2-F1
#
_entry.id   AF-A0A370HUA2-F1
#
_cell.length_a   1.000
_cell.length_b   1.000
_cell.length_c   1.000
_cell.angle_alpha   90.00
_cell.angle_beta   90.00
_cell.angle_gamma   90.00
#
_symmetry.space_group_name_H-M   'P 1'
#
loop_
_entity.id
_entity.type
_entity.pdbx_description
1 polymer ?
#
loop_
_entity_poly.entity_id
_entity_poly.type
_entity_poly.pdbx_seq_one_letter_code
_entity_poly.pdbx_strand_id
1 'polypeptide(L)'
;MWRALVFIGLLCLAAFGAVWLADRPGTVLVTFGGYEAQTSVAVAAVGLAGLALLLAMLWSIVVTIMGLPSRLSFASKARRRARGYQAVSRGMVAVGAGDPIAARRYAGEAERLLGHEPLTLLLKAQAAQVSGNRAAAEAAFTQMMEEDETRVLGLRGLFVEARRRGDNLAAREYAAEAVRLAPAAAWASDAVLEARSAERDWRGALEAIDRRASLGLLDKKTAKRQRAVLLTADALERAETDPDGALRSSQDAVKLAPDLVPAAALAGRLLSHRGDLRRAAKIVEAAWRSNPHPELAEVYLNLRPGDSALDRLARAETLQRLSNHAPEGQLAVARAAYEAREFDRARRALQPLLEERPTMRVCLLMADLEEAEHGRTGRSREWLARATRAPRDPAWIADGVVSDRWAPISPVTGRIDAFVWQAPPDVLVAPEVAMSDDVTGDLDEEPQILPPIAPDEVAVSAPAEAAPPEAPVVADEPVPVDATATAPAPAESAPETVQGPEKEPAREGAAEATAHRPEPVVFPVTPPDVPKLKEAGGGRRGLFG
;
A
#
# COMPACT_ATOMS: atom_id res chain seq x y z
N MET A 1 46.94 37.00 20.12
CA MET A 1 47.63 38.25 20.49
C MET A 1 48.14 38.24 21.94
N TRP A 2 47.34 37.85 22.94
CA TRP A 2 47.78 37.73 24.36
C TRP A 2 49.06 36.92 24.58
N ARG A 3 49.18 35.75 23.92
CA ARG A 3 50.37 34.88 24.03
C ARG A 3 51.68 35.54 23.55
N ALA A 4 51.60 36.50 22.62
CA ALA A 4 52.76 37.22 22.09
C ALA A 4 53.19 38.37 23.03
N LEU A 5 52.23 39.08 23.63
CA LEU A 5 52.52 40.14 24.61
C LEU A 5 53.15 39.57 25.89
N VAL A 6 52.65 38.43 26.37
CA VAL A 6 53.26 37.72 27.51
C VAL A 6 54.69 37.28 27.20
N PHE A 7 54.95 36.78 25.97
CA PHE A 7 56.28 36.36 25.56
C PHE A 7 57.27 37.54 25.48
N ILE A 8 56.86 38.68 24.91
CA ILE A 8 57.69 39.89 24.84
C ILE A 8 57.98 40.44 26.25
N GLY A 9 56.98 40.49 27.14
CA GLY A 9 57.18 40.92 28.52
C GLY A 9 58.19 40.03 29.27
N LEU A 10 58.08 38.71 29.10
CA LEU A 10 58.99 37.73 29.71
C LEU A 10 60.41 37.82 29.11
N LEU A 11 60.52 38.11 27.82
CA LEU A 11 61.79 38.35 27.13
C LEU A 11 62.48 39.63 27.63
N CYS A 12 61.74 40.73 27.79
CA CYS A 12 62.27 41.97 28.37
C CYS A 12 62.72 41.77 29.82
N LEU A 13 61.96 41.01 30.61
CA LEU A 13 62.32 40.69 32.00
C LEU A 13 63.57 39.80 32.08
N ALA A 14 63.69 38.83 31.18
CA ALA A 14 64.88 37.98 31.06
C ALA A 14 66.12 38.77 30.61
N ALA A 15 65.96 39.67 29.63
CA ALA A 15 67.03 40.56 29.17
C ALA A 15 67.50 41.50 30.29
N PHE A 16 66.56 42.07 31.05
CA PHE A 16 66.87 42.90 32.21
C PHE A 16 67.62 42.12 33.31
N GLY A 17 67.16 40.90 33.63
CA GLY A 17 67.83 40.02 34.58
C GLY A 17 69.25 39.62 34.13
N ALA A 18 69.45 39.40 32.83
CA ALA A 18 70.76 39.07 32.27
C ALA A 18 71.75 40.25 32.36
N VAL A 19 71.30 41.48 32.09
CA VAL A 19 72.12 42.69 32.21
C VAL A 19 72.47 42.97 33.68
N TRP A 20 71.48 42.88 34.59
CA TRP A 20 71.69 43.10 36.02
C TRP A 20 72.69 42.11 36.64
N LEU A 21 72.70 40.86 36.16
CA LEU A 21 73.63 39.83 36.61
C LEU A 21 75.05 40.04 36.05
N ALA A 22 75.18 40.62 34.85
CA ALA A 22 76.48 40.94 34.25
C ALA A 22 77.20 42.08 35.00
N ASP A 23 76.47 43.05 35.55
CA ASP A 23 77.01 44.22 36.24
C ASP A 23 77.46 43.96 37.70
N ARG A 24 77.26 42.74 38.24
CA ARG A 24 77.69 42.37 39.60
C ARG A 24 78.67 41.18 39.57
N PRO A 25 79.99 41.42 39.59
CA PRO A 25 80.98 40.35 39.63
C PRO A 25 80.98 39.66 40.99
N GLY A 26 80.35 38.48 41.05
CA GLY A 26 80.49 37.54 42.16
C GLY A 26 81.18 36.25 41.69
N THR A 27 81.89 35.60 42.59
CA THR A 27 82.49 34.27 42.37
C THR A 27 81.65 33.21 43.07
N VAL A 28 81.33 32.13 42.36
CA VAL A 28 80.67 30.94 42.92
C VAL A 28 81.72 29.86 43.08
N LEU A 29 81.88 29.37 44.31
CA LEU A 29 82.78 28.27 44.64
C LEU A 29 81.94 26.99 44.70
N VAL A 30 82.15 26.08 43.74
CA VAL A 30 81.48 24.77 43.74
C VAL A 30 82.47 23.74 44.24
N THR A 31 82.20 23.17 45.41
CA THR A 31 83.00 22.09 46.01
C THR A 31 82.30 20.76 45.76
N PHE A 32 82.93 19.84 45.04
CA PHE A 32 82.40 18.50 44.82
C PHE A 32 83.49 17.45 45.01
N GLY A 33 83.37 16.61 46.05
CA GLY A 33 84.28 15.49 46.28
C GLY A 33 85.77 15.86 46.40
N GLY A 34 86.09 17.04 46.96
CA GLY A 34 87.48 17.54 47.10
C GLY A 34 88.02 18.31 45.89
N TYR A 35 87.25 18.44 44.80
CA TYR A 35 87.55 19.33 43.69
C TYR A 35 86.88 20.69 43.89
N GLU A 36 87.68 21.76 43.82
CA GLU A 36 87.23 23.14 43.92
C GLU A 36 87.24 23.78 42.53
N ALA A 37 86.05 24.10 42.00
CA ALA A 37 85.91 24.85 40.77
C ALA A 37 85.43 26.27 41.08
N GLN A 38 86.28 27.27 40.80
CA GLN A 38 85.91 28.68 40.87
C GLN A 38 85.36 29.13 39.51
N THR A 39 84.10 29.54 39.48
CA THR A 39 83.46 30.10 38.27
C THR A 39 82.78 31.42 38.59
N SER A 40 82.62 32.29 37.58
CA SER A 40 81.88 33.54 37.76
C SER A 40 80.38 33.25 37.87
N VAL A 41 79.66 34.10 38.61
CA VAL A 41 78.18 34.03 38.75
C VAL A 41 77.49 34.00 37.38
N ALA A 42 78.01 34.72 36.38
CA ALA A 42 77.48 34.72 35.03
C ALA A 42 77.57 33.34 34.36
N VAL A 43 78.71 32.65 34.48
CA VAL A 43 78.90 31.31 33.90
C VAL A 43 78.02 30.27 34.60
N ALA A 44 77.92 30.35 35.94
CA ALA A 44 77.06 29.46 36.72
C ALA A 44 75.57 29.64 36.38
N ALA A 45 75.11 30.89 36.19
CA ALA A 45 73.73 31.18 35.81
C ALA A 45 73.40 30.71 34.38
N VAL A 46 74.30 30.89 33.42
CA VAL A 46 74.13 30.35 32.05
C VAL A 46 74.10 28.83 32.07
N GLY A 47 74.97 28.18 32.86
CA GLY A 47 74.95 26.73 33.05
C GLY A 47 73.64 26.22 33.65
N LEU A 48 73.13 26.88 34.68
CA LEU A 48 71.85 26.54 35.32
C LEU A 48 70.66 26.75 34.38
N ALA A 49 70.64 27.86 33.62
CA ALA A 49 69.62 28.11 32.62
C ALA A 49 69.66 27.07 31.49
N GLY A 50 70.85 26.68 31.05
CA GLY A 50 71.05 25.61 30.06
C GLY A 50 70.55 24.26 30.57
N LEU A 51 70.83 23.91 31.83
CA LEU A 51 70.34 22.70 32.47
C LEU A 51 68.80 22.70 32.61
N ALA A 52 68.23 23.83 33.04
CA ALA A 52 66.78 23.99 33.14
C ALA A 52 66.10 23.86 31.77
N LEU A 53 66.70 24.43 30.71
CA LEU A 53 66.20 24.31 29.33
C LEU A 53 66.27 22.86 28.84
N LEU A 54 67.38 22.16 29.12
CA LEU A 54 67.54 20.73 28.81
C LEU A 54 66.50 19.88 29.53
N LEU A 55 66.28 20.10 30.83
CA LEU A 55 65.27 19.40 31.62
C LEU A 55 63.85 19.70 31.12
N ALA A 56 63.54 20.95 30.79
CA ALA A 56 62.26 21.34 30.21
C ALA A 56 62.04 20.70 28.82
N MET A 57 63.09 20.62 28.00
CA MET A 57 63.05 19.96 26.69
C MET A 57 62.85 18.45 26.84
N LEU A 58 63.57 17.80 27.76
CA LEU A 58 63.44 16.38 28.06
C LEU A 58 62.03 16.07 28.61
N TRP A 59 61.51 16.91 29.51
CA TRP A 59 60.15 16.79 30.05
C TRP A 59 59.08 16.98 28.95
N SER A 60 59.27 17.96 28.06
CA SER A 60 58.37 18.17 26.92
C SER A 60 58.36 16.97 25.97
N ILE A 61 59.52 16.36 25.70
CA ILE A 61 59.63 15.13 24.90
C ILE A 61 58.87 13.98 25.59
N VAL A 62 59.06 13.78 26.90
CA VAL A 62 58.36 12.73 27.67
C VAL A 62 56.84 12.94 27.63
N VAL A 63 56.36 14.16 27.90
CA VAL A 63 54.92 14.49 27.86
C VAL A 63 54.35 14.31 26.45
N THR A 64 55.11 14.65 25.41
CA THR A 64 54.68 14.50 24.01
C THR A 64 54.62 13.02 23.60
N ILE A 65 55.60 12.20 23.99
CA ILE A 65 55.62 10.76 23.74
C ILE A 65 54.49 10.06 24.51
N MET A 66 54.23 10.43 25.77
CA MET A 66 53.12 9.88 26.54
C MET A 66 51.74 10.38 26.06
N GLY A 67 51.66 11.57 25.45
CA GLY A 67 50.43 12.13 24.87
C GLY A 67 50.17 11.75 23.39
N LEU A 68 51.15 11.18 22.70
CA LEU A 68 51.03 10.72 21.31
C LEU A 68 50.00 9.59 21.08
N PRO A 69 49.90 8.55 21.95
CA PRO A 69 48.96 7.46 21.76
C PRO A 69 47.50 7.94 21.74
N SER A 70 47.15 8.90 22.60
CA SER A 70 45.79 9.42 22.66
C SER A 70 45.42 10.17 21.37
N ARG A 71 46.29 11.06 20.87
CA ARG A 71 46.05 11.84 19.64
C ARG A 71 45.97 10.99 18.37
N LEU A 72 46.81 9.96 18.24
CA LEU A 72 46.75 8.99 17.14
C LEU A 72 45.47 8.15 17.18
N SER A 73 44.99 7.79 18.39
CA SER A 73 43.75 7.03 18.55
C SER A 73 42.50 7.81 18.07
N PHE A 74 42.45 9.13 18.28
CA PHE A 74 41.34 9.97 17.82
C PHE A 74 41.30 10.08 16.29
N ALA A 75 42.44 10.32 15.64
CA ALA A 75 42.52 10.40 14.18
C ALA A 75 42.17 9.06 13.50
N SER A 76 42.56 7.93 14.09
CA SER A 76 42.22 6.59 13.60
C SER A 76 40.71 6.30 13.72
N LYS A 77 40.09 6.61 14.87
CA LYS A 77 38.64 6.47 15.08
C LYS A 77 37.84 7.33 14.10
N ALA A 78 38.26 8.57 13.88
CA ALA A 78 37.63 9.47 12.90
C ALA A 78 37.70 8.92 11.47
N ARG A 79 38.86 8.39 11.05
CA ARG A 79 39.01 7.73 9.74
C ARG A 79 38.18 6.46 9.60
N ARG A 80 38.08 5.65 10.67
CA ARG A 80 37.25 4.44 10.70
C ARG A 80 35.77 4.79 10.52
N ARG A 81 35.27 5.79 11.24
CA ARG A 81 33.90 6.30 11.10
C ARG A 81 33.62 6.87 9.71
N ALA A 82 34.53 7.69 9.17
CA ALA A 82 34.37 8.25 7.83
C ALA A 82 34.26 7.16 6.75
N ARG A 83 35.10 6.12 6.82
CA ARG A 83 35.00 4.95 5.92
C ARG A 83 33.70 4.17 6.14
N GLY A 84 33.27 4.05 7.39
CA GLY A 84 31.99 3.43 7.76
C GLY A 84 30.80 4.12 7.09
N TYR A 85 30.67 5.44 7.23
CA TYR A 85 29.59 6.19 6.59
C TYR A 85 29.66 6.17 5.06
N GLN A 86 30.88 6.15 4.49
CA GLN A 86 31.05 5.94 3.05
C GLN A 86 30.55 4.55 2.60
N ALA A 87 30.83 3.50 3.39
CA ALA A 87 30.30 2.16 3.13
C ALA A 87 28.77 2.14 3.24
N VAL A 88 28.19 2.81 4.25
CA VAL A 88 26.73 2.93 4.38
C VAL A 88 26.12 3.61 3.15
N SER A 89 26.67 4.74 2.73
CA SER A 89 26.19 5.49 1.57
C SER A 89 26.27 4.67 0.28
N ARG A 90 27.40 4.02 0.01
CA ARG A 90 27.56 3.15 -1.17
C ARG A 90 26.64 1.93 -1.11
N GLY A 91 26.46 1.36 0.07
CA GLY A 91 25.54 0.24 0.30
C GLY A 91 24.10 0.64 0.00
N MET A 92 23.66 1.81 0.45
CA MET A 92 22.30 2.30 0.16
C MET A 92 22.07 2.55 -1.33
N VAL A 93 23.09 3.08 -2.04
CA VAL A 93 23.04 3.21 -3.49
C VAL A 93 22.95 1.85 -4.18
N ALA A 94 23.70 0.85 -3.72
CA ALA A 94 23.63 -0.51 -4.25
C ALA A 94 22.27 -1.18 -4.01
N VAL A 95 21.66 -0.97 -2.83
CA VAL A 95 20.28 -1.41 -2.53
C VAL A 95 19.30 -0.76 -3.51
N GLY A 96 19.38 0.57 -3.70
CA GLY A 96 18.50 1.30 -4.62
C GLY A 96 18.71 0.92 -6.09
N ALA A 97 19.93 0.55 -6.48
CA ALA A 97 20.26 0.04 -7.81
C ALA A 97 19.88 -1.44 -8.02
N GLY A 98 19.44 -2.14 -6.97
CA GLY A 98 19.10 -3.57 -7.03
C GLY A 98 20.32 -4.49 -7.18
N ASP A 99 21.52 -4.07 -6.75
CA ASP A 99 22.73 -4.91 -6.72
C ASP A 99 22.88 -5.59 -5.33
N PRO A 100 22.39 -6.82 -5.14
CA PRO A 100 22.42 -7.50 -3.85
C PRO A 100 23.85 -7.84 -3.39
N ILE A 101 24.77 -8.08 -4.33
CA ILE A 101 26.14 -8.49 -4.03
C ILE A 101 26.91 -7.31 -3.46
N ALA A 102 26.88 -6.16 -4.14
CA ALA A 102 27.50 -4.95 -3.65
C ALA A 102 26.84 -4.46 -2.36
N ALA A 103 25.51 -4.51 -2.26
CA ALA A 103 24.78 -4.13 -1.05
C ALA A 103 25.24 -4.96 0.17
N ARG A 104 25.31 -6.29 0.04
CA ARG A 104 25.78 -7.17 1.13
C ARG A 104 27.24 -6.91 1.50
N ARG A 105 28.11 -6.69 0.51
CA ARG A 105 29.53 -6.39 0.75
C ARG A 105 29.68 -5.09 1.55
N TYR A 106 29.00 -4.02 1.14
CA TYR A 106 29.07 -2.73 1.80
C TYR A 106 28.37 -2.74 3.17
N ALA A 107 27.30 -3.51 3.35
CA ALA A 107 26.66 -3.74 4.64
C ALA A 107 27.63 -4.39 5.65
N GLY A 108 28.34 -5.46 5.24
CA GLY A 108 29.35 -6.11 6.07
C GLY A 108 30.56 -5.22 6.37
N GLU A 109 30.99 -4.39 5.41
CA GLU A 109 32.04 -3.41 5.63
C GLU A 109 31.61 -2.32 6.64
N ALA A 110 30.38 -1.82 6.52
CA ALA A 110 29.80 -0.85 7.44
C ALA A 110 29.68 -1.42 8.87
N GLU A 111 29.15 -2.64 9.02
CA GLU A 111 29.04 -3.35 10.30
C GLU A 111 30.42 -3.55 10.95
N ARG A 112 31.44 -3.94 10.17
CA ARG A 112 32.81 -4.07 10.71
C ARG A 112 33.40 -2.73 11.15
N LEU A 113 33.09 -1.63 10.46
CA LEU A 113 33.71 -0.32 10.74
C LEU A 113 32.99 0.47 11.83
N LEU A 114 31.66 0.45 11.85
CA LEU A 114 30.80 1.22 12.75
C LEU A 114 30.17 0.36 13.87
N GLY A 115 30.11 -0.97 13.70
CA GLY A 115 29.42 -1.86 14.63
C GLY A 115 27.92 -1.94 14.35
N HIS A 116 27.14 -2.17 15.41
CA HIS A 116 25.68 -2.18 15.40
C HIS A 116 25.14 -0.77 15.70
N GLU A 117 25.38 0.18 14.79
CA GLU A 117 24.69 1.47 14.84
C GLU A 117 23.35 1.36 14.07
N PRO A 118 22.33 2.18 14.39
CA PRO A 118 21.03 2.18 13.70
C PRO A 118 21.08 2.10 12.16
N LEU A 119 21.98 2.88 11.56
CA LEU A 119 22.17 2.95 10.11
C LEU A 119 22.78 1.67 9.51
N THR A 120 23.65 0.99 10.26
CA THR A 120 24.30 -0.25 9.77
C THR A 120 23.32 -1.42 9.83
N LEU A 121 22.49 -1.48 10.89
CA LEU A 121 21.41 -2.47 11.01
C LEU A 121 20.37 -2.30 9.91
N LEU A 122 19.95 -1.05 9.64
CA LEU A 122 19.03 -0.77 8.51
C LEU A 122 19.63 -1.21 7.18
N LEU A 123 20.88 -0.85 6.88
CA LEU A 123 21.52 -1.26 5.63
C LEU A 123 21.66 -2.78 5.52
N LYS A 124 21.98 -3.46 6.63
CA LYS A 124 22.04 -4.93 6.71
C LYS A 124 20.68 -5.56 6.39
N ALA A 125 19.60 -5.05 6.99
CA ALA A 125 18.24 -5.50 6.72
C ALA A 125 17.85 -5.27 5.25
N GLN A 126 18.13 -4.09 4.70
CA GLN A 126 17.84 -3.75 3.30
C GLN A 126 18.64 -4.61 2.31
N ALA A 127 19.93 -4.82 2.56
CA ALA A 127 20.76 -5.70 1.75
C ALA A 127 20.24 -7.14 1.77
N ALA A 128 19.76 -7.62 2.92
CA ALA A 128 19.13 -8.93 3.05
C ALA A 128 17.81 -9.02 2.27
N GLN A 129 16.97 -7.97 2.30
CA GLN A 129 15.72 -7.89 1.53
C GLN A 129 15.97 -7.93 0.01
N VAL A 130 16.91 -7.12 -0.50
CA VAL A 130 17.26 -7.11 -1.94
C VAL A 130 17.91 -8.43 -2.37
N SER A 131 18.65 -9.09 -1.48
CA SER A 131 19.22 -10.42 -1.73
C SER A 131 18.20 -11.57 -1.62
N GLY A 132 16.95 -11.29 -1.24
CA GLY A 132 15.93 -12.31 -1.01
C GLY A 132 16.15 -13.18 0.24
N ASN A 133 17.12 -12.85 1.10
CA ASN A 133 17.40 -13.60 2.32
C ASN A 133 16.50 -13.10 3.47
N ARG A 134 15.30 -13.66 3.55
CA ARG A 134 14.27 -13.26 4.52
C ARG A 134 14.69 -13.48 5.97
N ALA A 135 15.29 -14.63 6.28
CA ALA A 135 15.73 -14.94 7.64
C ALA A 135 16.77 -13.92 8.15
N ALA A 136 17.69 -13.50 7.29
CA ALA A 136 18.66 -12.46 7.64
C ALA A 136 18.01 -11.06 7.80
N ALA A 137 16.99 -10.75 7.00
CA ALA A 137 16.23 -9.50 7.12
C ALA A 137 15.44 -9.46 8.44
N GLU A 138 14.71 -10.52 8.77
CA GLU A 138 13.97 -10.67 10.03
C GLU A 138 14.88 -10.58 11.25
N ALA A 139 16.04 -11.24 11.23
CA ALA A 139 17.02 -11.15 12.30
C ALA A 139 17.54 -9.72 12.48
N ALA A 140 17.82 -9.01 11.37
CA ALA A 140 18.27 -7.62 11.43
C ALA A 140 17.17 -6.68 11.95
N PHE A 141 15.92 -6.84 11.52
CA PHE A 141 14.80 -6.03 12.05
C PHE A 141 14.48 -6.35 13.51
N THR A 142 14.60 -7.61 13.92
CA THR A 142 14.46 -8.01 15.32
C THR A 142 15.53 -7.35 16.18
N GLN A 143 16.78 -7.34 15.74
CA GLN A 143 17.88 -6.65 16.42
C GLN A 143 17.61 -5.13 16.52
N MET A 144 17.01 -4.52 15.49
CA MET A 144 16.60 -3.12 15.52
C MET A 144 15.51 -2.80 16.55
N MET A 145 14.77 -3.80 17.06
CA MET A 145 13.78 -3.57 18.12
C MET A 145 14.39 -3.40 19.51
N GLU A 146 15.62 -3.88 19.71
CA GLU A 146 16.33 -3.79 21.01
C GLU A 146 16.65 -2.34 21.39
N GLU A 147 16.90 -1.48 20.40
CA GLU A 147 17.20 -0.06 20.59
C GLU A 147 15.95 0.81 20.38
N ASP A 148 15.70 1.78 21.29
CA ASP A 148 14.53 2.65 21.23
C ASP A 148 14.48 3.52 19.96
N GLU A 149 15.64 3.98 19.46
CA GLU A 149 15.74 4.82 18.26
C GLU A 149 15.30 4.10 16.97
N THR A 150 15.56 2.79 16.87
CA THR A 150 15.24 1.99 15.68
C THR A 150 13.99 1.13 15.83
N ARG A 151 13.39 1.06 17.01
CA ARG A 151 12.29 0.12 17.29
C ARG A 151 11.12 0.23 16.31
N VAL A 152 10.65 1.44 16.03
CA VAL A 152 9.54 1.69 15.10
C VAL A 152 9.89 1.26 13.67
N LEU A 153 11.16 1.41 13.28
CA LEU A 153 11.65 1.01 11.97
C LEU A 153 11.80 -0.52 11.86
N GLY A 154 12.28 -1.17 12.93
CA GLY A 154 12.30 -2.63 13.05
C GLY A 154 10.89 -3.23 12.94
N LEU A 155 9.93 -2.67 13.68
CA LEU A 155 8.51 -3.06 13.61
C LEU A 155 7.92 -2.92 12.20
N ARG A 156 8.27 -1.84 11.47
CA ARG A 156 7.84 -1.68 10.07
C ARG A 156 8.40 -2.78 9.17
N GLY A 157 9.67 -3.13 9.33
CA GLY A 157 10.31 -4.20 8.57
C GLY A 157 9.64 -5.54 8.82
N LEU A 158 9.45 -5.90 10.09
CA LEU A 158 8.77 -7.14 10.49
C LEU A 158 7.31 -7.18 10.04
N PHE A 159 6.59 -6.05 10.09
CA PHE A 159 5.24 -5.93 9.55
C PHE A 159 5.17 -6.31 8.06
N VAL A 160 6.09 -5.78 7.24
CA VAL A 160 6.13 -6.07 5.81
C VAL A 160 6.48 -7.54 5.54
N GLU A 161 7.45 -8.11 6.26
CA GLU A 161 7.79 -9.53 6.12
C GLU A 161 6.64 -10.45 6.57
N ALA A 162 5.95 -10.11 7.66
CA ALA A 162 4.76 -10.84 8.13
C ALA A 162 3.63 -10.82 7.09
N ARG A 163 3.33 -9.65 6.51
CA ARG A 163 2.35 -9.51 5.41
C ARG A 163 2.73 -10.35 4.19
N ARG A 164 4.02 -10.35 3.81
CA ARG A 164 4.53 -11.18 2.70
C ARG A 164 4.41 -12.68 2.96
N ARG A 165 4.45 -13.11 4.23
CA ARG A 165 4.23 -14.51 4.64
C ARG A 165 2.74 -14.88 4.74
N GLY A 166 1.84 -13.90 4.66
CA GLY A 166 0.42 -14.09 4.93
C GLY A 166 0.09 -14.22 6.43
N ASP A 167 1.04 -13.89 7.32
CA ASP A 167 0.83 -13.91 8.76
C ASP A 167 0.20 -12.59 9.22
N ASN A 168 -1.12 -12.52 9.06
CA ASN A 168 -1.89 -11.33 9.42
C ASN A 168 -1.92 -11.09 10.93
N LEU A 169 -1.76 -12.12 11.77
CA LEU A 169 -1.75 -11.94 13.23
C LEU A 169 -0.48 -11.23 13.68
N ALA A 170 0.69 -11.72 13.26
CA ALA A 170 1.96 -11.08 13.58
C ALA A 170 2.03 -9.65 13.01
N ALA A 171 1.57 -9.45 11.76
CA ALA A 171 1.51 -8.11 11.16
C ALA A 171 0.68 -7.14 12.02
N ARG A 172 -0.46 -7.60 12.55
CA ARG A 172 -1.33 -6.77 13.40
C ARG A 172 -0.67 -6.41 14.72
N GLU A 173 0.01 -7.35 15.36
CA GLU A 173 0.74 -7.10 16.60
C GLU A 173 1.85 -6.06 16.38
N TYR A 174 2.66 -6.20 15.32
CA TYR A 174 3.71 -5.24 15.00
C TYR A 174 3.16 -3.84 14.70
N ALA A 175 2.05 -3.75 13.97
CA ALA A 175 1.40 -2.46 13.69
C ALA A 175 0.81 -1.83 14.96
N ALA A 176 0.17 -2.62 15.82
CA ALA A 176 -0.39 -2.14 17.08
C ALA A 176 0.69 -1.63 18.04
N GLU A 177 1.82 -2.33 18.13
CA GLU A 177 2.97 -1.90 18.91
C GLU A 177 3.60 -0.62 18.33
N ALA A 178 3.72 -0.52 17.00
CA ALA A 178 4.23 0.68 16.36
C ALA A 178 3.34 1.91 16.60
N VAL A 179 2.01 1.77 16.58
CA VAL A 179 1.08 2.86 16.93
C VAL A 179 1.22 3.28 18.38
N ARG A 180 1.52 2.36 19.31
CA ARG A 180 1.75 2.70 20.72
C ARG A 180 3.02 3.52 20.92
N LEU A 181 4.08 3.21 20.19
CA LEU A 181 5.38 3.88 20.31
C LEU A 181 5.41 5.21 19.54
N ALA A 182 4.90 5.21 18.31
CA ALA A 182 4.87 6.37 17.43
C ALA A 182 3.49 6.52 16.78
N PRO A 183 2.51 7.14 17.47
CA PRO A 183 1.17 7.37 16.92
C PRO A 183 1.16 8.17 15.61
N ALA A 184 2.16 9.03 15.39
CA ALA A 184 2.32 9.83 14.17
C ALA A 184 2.79 9.00 12.95
N ALA A 185 3.16 7.73 13.13
CA ALA A 185 3.53 6.85 12.02
C ALA A 185 2.27 6.48 11.20
N ALA A 186 2.08 7.13 10.05
CA ALA A 186 0.92 6.93 9.18
C ALA A 186 0.74 5.46 8.79
N TRP A 187 1.81 4.79 8.34
CA TRP A 187 1.79 3.38 7.95
C TRP A 187 1.25 2.45 9.04
N ALA A 188 1.57 2.72 10.31
CA ALA A 188 1.15 1.89 11.43
C ALA A 188 -0.33 2.14 11.76
N SER A 189 -0.74 3.41 11.74
CA SER A 189 -2.15 3.79 11.93
C SER A 189 -3.05 3.26 10.81
N ASP A 190 -2.56 3.26 9.56
CA ASP A 190 -3.23 2.65 8.41
C ASP A 190 -3.38 1.14 8.60
N ALA A 191 -2.29 0.44 8.92
CA ALA A 191 -2.32 -1.00 9.13
C ALA A 191 -3.24 -1.44 10.28
N VAL A 192 -3.28 -0.70 11.39
CA VAL A 192 -4.22 -0.97 12.49
C VAL A 192 -5.67 -0.73 12.07
N LEU A 193 -5.93 0.30 11.28
CA LEU A 193 -7.27 0.59 10.77
C LEU A 193 -7.75 -0.51 9.80
N GLU A 194 -6.90 -0.93 8.86
CA GLU A 194 -7.16 -2.04 7.94
C GLU A 194 -7.44 -3.33 8.71
N ALA A 195 -6.61 -3.64 9.70
CA ALA A 195 -6.75 -4.81 10.55
C ALA A 195 -8.08 -4.86 11.30
N ARG A 196 -8.44 -3.77 12.00
CA ARG A 196 -9.70 -3.67 12.74
C ARG A 196 -10.90 -3.76 11.80
N SER A 197 -10.80 -3.18 10.61
CA SER A 197 -11.85 -3.24 9.61
C SER A 197 -12.02 -4.65 9.03
N ALA A 198 -10.92 -5.38 8.81
CA ALA A 198 -10.95 -6.77 8.37
C ALA A 198 -11.58 -7.71 9.42
N GLU A 199 -11.37 -7.42 10.71
CA GLU A 199 -12.02 -8.13 11.82
C GLU A 199 -13.45 -7.71 12.11
N ARG A 200 -13.96 -6.69 11.39
CA ARG A 200 -15.28 -6.09 11.64
C ARG A 200 -15.41 -5.47 13.03
N ASP A 201 -14.28 -5.07 13.65
CA ASP A 201 -14.28 -4.22 14.83
C ASP A 201 -14.51 -2.76 14.42
N TRP A 202 -15.76 -2.45 14.06
CA TRP A 202 -16.14 -1.13 13.57
C TRP A 202 -15.94 -0.02 14.62
N ARG A 203 -16.13 -0.33 15.90
CA ARG A 203 -15.91 0.62 17.00
C ARG A 203 -14.43 0.98 17.11
N GLY A 204 -13.56 -0.03 17.14
CA GLY A 204 -12.12 0.21 17.16
C GLY A 204 -11.65 0.93 15.89
N ALA A 205 -12.21 0.61 14.72
CA ALA A 205 -11.87 1.29 13.47
C ALA A 205 -12.28 2.78 13.49
N LEU A 206 -13.44 3.11 14.06
CA LEU A 206 -13.87 4.51 14.26
C LEU A 206 -12.91 5.28 15.17
N GLU A 207 -12.50 4.71 16.30
CA GLU A 207 -11.51 5.32 17.21
C GLU A 207 -10.16 5.55 16.52
N ALA A 208 -9.75 4.64 15.63
CA ALA A 208 -8.52 4.79 14.86
C ALA A 208 -8.60 5.97 13.87
N ILE A 209 -9.74 6.17 13.20
CA ILE A 209 -9.97 7.35 12.35
C ILE A 209 -9.93 8.64 13.18
N ASP A 210 -10.61 8.69 14.31
CA ASP A 210 -10.67 9.87 15.17
C ASP A 210 -9.27 10.25 15.69
N ARG A 211 -8.45 9.26 16.06
CA ARG A 211 -7.06 9.47 16.45
C ARG A 211 -6.20 10.00 15.29
N ARG A 212 -6.36 9.47 14.09
CA ARG A 212 -5.63 9.96 12.91
C ARG A 212 -5.99 11.38 12.56
N ALA A 213 -7.28 11.73 12.65
CA ALA A 213 -7.77 13.07 12.43
C ALA A 213 -7.22 14.06 13.48
N SER A 214 -7.17 13.66 14.76
CA SER A 214 -6.62 14.51 15.82
C SER A 214 -5.11 14.73 15.72
N LEU A 215 -4.38 13.76 15.17
CA LEU A 215 -2.95 13.86 14.85
C LEU A 215 -2.66 14.62 13.55
N GLY A 216 -3.69 15.05 12.80
CA GLY A 216 -3.53 15.72 11.51
C GLY A 216 -3.03 14.81 10.38
N LEU A 217 -3.08 13.49 10.56
CA LEU A 217 -2.71 12.50 9.53
C LEU A 217 -3.81 12.30 8.48
N LEU A 218 -5.02 12.83 8.72
CA LEU A 218 -6.17 12.70 7.86
C LEU A 218 -6.92 14.03 7.79
N ASP A 219 -7.28 14.46 6.59
CA ASP A 219 -8.07 15.67 6.43
C ASP A 219 -9.51 15.48 6.95
N LYS A 220 -10.14 16.58 7.37
CA LYS A 220 -11.46 16.55 7.99
C LYS A 220 -12.55 15.99 7.06
N LYS A 221 -12.43 16.16 5.74
CA LYS A 221 -13.42 15.69 4.77
C LYS A 221 -13.31 14.17 4.62
N THR A 222 -12.11 13.65 4.42
CA THR A 222 -11.84 12.21 4.33
C THR A 222 -12.16 11.50 5.63
N ALA A 223 -11.82 12.07 6.79
CA ALA A 223 -12.18 11.51 8.09
C ALA A 223 -13.70 11.36 8.25
N LYS A 224 -14.48 12.38 7.87
CA LYS A 224 -15.95 12.30 7.89
C LYS A 224 -16.48 11.23 6.94
N ARG A 225 -15.92 11.13 5.74
CA ARG A 225 -16.34 10.13 4.73
C ARG A 225 -16.03 8.71 5.19
N GLN A 226 -14.81 8.43 5.64
CA GLN A 226 -14.44 7.12 6.18
C GLN A 226 -15.27 6.76 7.41
N ARG A 227 -15.56 7.73 8.30
CA ARG A 227 -16.47 7.55 9.43
C ARG A 227 -17.88 7.15 8.97
N ALA A 228 -18.41 7.79 7.93
CA ALA A 228 -19.71 7.43 7.36
C ALA A 228 -19.70 6.01 6.78
N VAL A 229 -18.63 5.61 6.11
CA VAL A 229 -18.45 4.25 5.56
C VAL A 229 -18.46 3.21 6.69
N LEU A 230 -17.70 3.41 7.75
CA LEU A 230 -17.67 2.48 8.89
C LEU A 230 -19.00 2.44 9.65
N LEU A 231 -19.69 3.56 9.82
CA LEU A 231 -21.03 3.59 10.42
C LEU A 231 -22.05 2.85 9.55
N THR A 232 -21.91 2.91 8.23
CA THR A 232 -22.76 2.17 7.29
C THR A 232 -22.46 0.67 7.36
N ALA A 233 -21.19 0.28 7.45
CA ALA A 233 -20.77 -1.10 7.67
C ALA A 233 -21.38 -1.69 8.94
N ASP A 234 -21.21 -0.99 10.07
CA ASP A 234 -21.78 -1.38 11.36
C ASP A 234 -23.31 -1.48 11.32
N ALA A 235 -23.97 -0.53 10.63
CA ALA A 235 -25.42 -0.53 10.46
C ALA A 235 -25.90 -1.71 9.60
N LEU A 236 -25.16 -2.09 8.54
CA LEU A 236 -25.51 -3.24 7.70
C LEU A 236 -25.48 -4.54 8.50
N GLU A 237 -24.46 -4.75 9.33
CA GLU A 237 -24.34 -5.98 10.14
C GLU A 237 -25.38 -6.05 11.26
N ARG A 238 -25.78 -4.90 11.80
CA ARG A 238 -26.77 -4.82 12.87
C ARG A 238 -28.21 -4.71 12.39
N ALA A 239 -28.44 -4.55 11.08
CA ALA A 239 -29.77 -4.28 10.54
C ALA A 239 -30.83 -5.32 10.97
N GLU A 240 -30.44 -6.60 11.08
CA GLU A 240 -31.33 -7.69 11.48
C GLU A 240 -31.41 -7.88 13.00
N THR A 241 -30.34 -7.58 13.74
CA THR A 241 -30.23 -7.87 15.19
C THR A 241 -30.63 -6.68 16.07
N ASP A 242 -30.29 -5.46 15.65
CA ASP A 242 -30.61 -4.18 16.31
C ASP A 242 -30.97 -3.11 15.25
N PRO A 243 -32.20 -3.17 14.70
CA PRO A 243 -32.64 -2.25 13.65
C PRO A 243 -32.69 -0.78 14.13
N ASP A 244 -32.95 -0.52 15.41
CA ASP A 244 -32.97 0.84 15.97
C ASP A 244 -31.55 1.43 16.11
N GLY A 245 -30.57 0.61 16.49
CA GLY A 245 -29.15 0.97 16.44
C GLY A 245 -28.68 1.22 15.01
N ALA A 246 -28.97 0.29 14.10
CA ALA A 246 -28.62 0.41 12.68
C ALA A 246 -29.23 1.67 12.03
N LEU A 247 -30.46 2.02 12.39
CA LEU A 247 -31.12 3.23 11.89
C LEU A 247 -30.39 4.49 12.37
N ARG A 248 -30.00 4.57 13.64
CA ARG A 248 -29.23 5.72 14.16
C ARG A 248 -27.87 5.83 13.47
N SER A 249 -27.14 4.74 13.36
CA SER A 249 -25.83 4.72 12.70
C SER A 249 -25.91 5.12 11.22
N SER A 250 -26.90 4.60 10.48
CA SER A 250 -27.11 4.95 9.07
C SER A 250 -27.55 6.41 8.87
N GLN A 251 -28.39 6.96 9.74
CA GLN A 251 -28.75 8.38 9.71
C GLN A 251 -27.54 9.28 9.99
N ASP A 252 -26.68 8.90 10.93
CA ASP A 252 -25.46 9.65 11.21
C ASP A 252 -24.46 9.55 10.06
N ALA A 253 -24.35 8.38 9.40
CA ALA A 253 -23.59 8.22 8.17
C ALA A 253 -24.09 9.16 7.06
N VAL A 254 -25.40 9.24 6.81
CA VAL A 254 -25.99 10.13 5.81
C VAL A 254 -25.73 11.61 6.13
N LYS A 255 -25.72 12.01 7.40
CA LYS A 255 -25.35 13.39 7.79
C LYS A 255 -23.89 13.71 7.50
N LEU A 256 -23.00 12.73 7.64
CA LEU A 256 -21.56 12.90 7.44
C LEU A 256 -21.17 12.86 5.96
N ALA A 257 -21.79 11.96 5.18
CA ALA A 257 -21.58 11.78 3.75
C ALA A 257 -22.94 11.60 3.04
N PRO A 258 -23.62 12.70 2.65
CA PRO A 258 -24.93 12.64 1.97
C PRO A 258 -24.88 11.99 0.59
N ASP A 259 -23.70 11.93 -0.03
CA ASP A 259 -23.42 11.31 -1.33
C ASP A 259 -23.16 9.80 -1.23
N LEU A 260 -23.05 9.23 -0.02
CA LEU A 260 -22.85 7.80 0.20
C LEU A 260 -24.18 7.04 0.02
N VAL A 261 -24.41 6.60 -1.22
CA VAL A 261 -25.57 5.79 -1.64
C VAL A 261 -25.96 4.67 -0.67
N PRO A 262 -25.06 3.73 -0.28
CA PRO A 262 -25.44 2.59 0.57
C PRO A 262 -25.96 3.02 1.95
N ALA A 263 -25.48 4.14 2.49
CA ALA A 263 -25.98 4.70 3.75
C ALA A 263 -27.42 5.19 3.62
N ALA A 264 -27.70 5.93 2.55
CA ALA A 264 -29.04 6.46 2.27
C ALA A 264 -30.04 5.35 1.94
N ALA A 265 -29.61 4.34 1.16
CA ALA A 265 -30.43 3.17 0.85
C ALA A 265 -30.79 2.38 2.12
N LEU A 266 -29.81 2.09 2.99
CA LEU A 266 -30.05 1.41 4.26
C LEU A 266 -30.99 2.19 5.19
N ALA A 267 -30.73 3.49 5.38
CA ALA A 267 -31.59 4.34 6.20
C ALA A 267 -33.03 4.40 5.65
N GLY A 268 -33.18 4.46 4.32
CA GLY A 268 -34.48 4.42 3.65
C GLY A 268 -35.25 3.12 3.92
N ARG A 269 -34.59 1.96 3.80
CA ARG A 269 -35.19 0.65 4.12
C ARG A 269 -35.62 0.56 5.58
N LEU A 270 -34.74 0.91 6.51
CA LEU A 270 -35.03 0.84 7.95
C LEU A 270 -36.19 1.78 8.35
N LEU A 271 -36.25 2.99 7.78
CA LEU A 271 -37.37 3.91 8.01
C LEU A 271 -38.67 3.42 7.37
N SER A 272 -38.61 2.81 6.19
CA SER A 272 -39.76 2.16 5.54
C SER A 272 -40.36 1.09 6.44
N HIS A 273 -39.53 0.17 6.94
CA HIS A 273 -39.97 -0.89 7.86
C HIS A 273 -40.56 -0.35 9.17
N ARG A 274 -40.06 0.78 9.67
CA ARG A 274 -40.61 1.49 10.84
C ARG A 274 -41.94 2.21 10.55
N GLY A 275 -42.31 2.40 9.28
CA GLY A 275 -43.48 3.16 8.85
C GLY A 275 -43.25 4.66 8.67
N ASP A 276 -42.02 5.15 8.85
CA ASP A 276 -41.63 6.57 8.72
C ASP A 276 -41.43 6.99 7.25
N LEU A 277 -42.43 6.75 6.41
CA LEU A 277 -42.34 6.87 4.94
C LEU A 277 -41.88 8.26 4.47
N ARG A 278 -42.37 9.32 5.12
CA ARG A 278 -42.02 10.70 4.77
C ARG A 278 -40.53 10.99 4.95
N ARG A 279 -39.93 10.46 6.01
CA ARG A 279 -38.49 10.65 6.28
C ARG A 279 -37.66 9.78 5.35
N ALA A 280 -38.11 8.55 5.11
CA ALA A 280 -37.47 7.64 4.17
C ALA A 280 -37.39 8.26 2.76
N ALA A 281 -38.52 8.73 2.22
CA ALA A 281 -38.58 9.41 0.93
C ALA A 281 -37.61 10.61 0.87
N LYS A 282 -37.62 11.47 1.90
CA LYS A 282 -36.75 12.65 1.94
C LYS A 282 -35.26 12.30 1.87
N ILE A 283 -34.82 11.26 2.58
CA ILE A 283 -33.41 10.84 2.57
C ILE A 283 -33.02 10.28 1.20
N VAL A 284 -33.84 9.38 0.65
CA VAL A 284 -33.56 8.73 -0.65
C VAL A 284 -33.58 9.77 -1.78
N GLU A 285 -34.56 10.67 -1.81
CA GLU A 285 -34.61 11.73 -2.83
C GLU A 285 -33.44 12.72 -2.73
N ALA A 286 -32.92 12.99 -1.53
CA ALA A 286 -31.76 13.84 -1.36
C ALA A 286 -30.49 13.18 -1.93
N ALA A 287 -30.28 11.90 -1.64
CA ALA A 287 -29.18 11.11 -2.20
C ALA A 287 -29.32 10.97 -3.73
N TRP A 288 -30.54 10.71 -4.21
CA TRP A 288 -30.85 10.57 -5.64
C TRP A 288 -30.48 11.79 -6.47
N ARG A 289 -30.75 13.01 -5.96
CA ARG A 289 -30.38 14.25 -6.68
C ARG A 289 -28.87 14.41 -6.86
N SER A 290 -28.07 13.78 -6.01
CA SER A 290 -26.60 13.86 -6.04
C SER A 290 -26.00 12.71 -6.85
N ASN A 291 -26.53 11.50 -6.68
CA ASN A 291 -26.04 10.29 -7.33
C ASN A 291 -27.21 9.30 -7.59
N PRO A 292 -27.91 9.42 -8.74
CA PRO A 292 -28.95 8.47 -9.14
C PRO A 292 -28.39 7.04 -9.23
N HIS A 293 -28.96 6.10 -8.48
CA HIS A 293 -28.39 4.75 -8.32
C HIS A 293 -29.49 3.68 -8.21
N PRO A 294 -29.32 2.47 -8.79
CA PRO A 294 -30.35 1.41 -8.78
C PRO A 294 -30.84 1.06 -7.38
N GLU A 295 -29.93 0.91 -6.41
CA GLU A 295 -30.32 0.64 -5.01
C GLU A 295 -31.24 1.71 -4.41
N LEU A 296 -31.07 3.00 -4.75
CA LEU A 296 -31.96 4.06 -4.27
C LEU A 296 -33.34 3.98 -4.94
N ALA A 297 -33.38 3.66 -6.23
CA ALA A 297 -34.63 3.42 -6.94
C ALA A 297 -35.40 2.26 -6.31
N GLU A 298 -34.75 1.13 -6.09
CA GLU A 298 -35.36 -0.05 -5.46
C GLU A 298 -35.99 0.30 -4.09
N VAL A 299 -35.28 1.05 -3.25
CA VAL A 299 -35.78 1.47 -1.94
C VAL A 299 -36.96 2.44 -2.05
N TYR A 300 -36.92 3.38 -2.99
CA TYR A 300 -38.00 4.35 -3.17
C TYR A 300 -39.28 3.72 -3.74
N LEU A 301 -39.13 2.79 -4.69
CA LEU A 301 -40.26 2.10 -5.32
C LEU A 301 -40.95 1.16 -4.32
N ASN A 302 -40.19 0.57 -3.40
CA ASN A 302 -40.70 -0.33 -2.35
C ASN A 302 -40.89 0.38 -0.99
N LEU A 303 -41.01 1.71 -0.98
CA LEU A 303 -41.11 2.49 0.25
C LEU A 303 -42.35 2.16 1.07
N ARG A 304 -43.47 1.81 0.43
CA ARG A 304 -44.68 1.36 1.11
C ARG A 304 -44.94 -0.09 0.73
N PRO A 305 -44.86 -1.04 1.69
CA PRO A 305 -45.30 -2.41 1.45
C PRO A 305 -46.78 -2.44 1.05
N GLY A 306 -47.11 -3.17 -0.01
CA GLY A 306 -48.49 -3.32 -0.50
C GLY A 306 -48.91 -2.37 -1.62
N ASP A 307 -48.03 -1.48 -2.09
CA ASP A 307 -48.28 -0.65 -3.28
C ASP A 307 -48.52 -1.50 -4.54
N SER A 308 -49.48 -1.10 -5.36
CA SER A 308 -49.72 -1.73 -6.66
C SER A 308 -48.56 -1.44 -7.63
N ALA A 309 -48.45 -2.22 -8.71
CA ALA A 309 -47.43 -1.96 -9.73
C ALA A 309 -47.58 -0.57 -10.37
N LEU A 310 -48.82 -0.07 -10.52
CA LEU A 310 -49.10 1.28 -11.01
C LEU A 310 -48.68 2.37 -10.01
N ASP A 311 -48.84 2.14 -8.70
CA ASP A 311 -48.35 3.08 -7.68
C ASP A 311 -46.81 3.15 -7.69
N ARG A 312 -46.14 2.01 -7.87
CA ARG A 312 -44.68 1.97 -8.04
C ARG A 312 -44.24 2.71 -9.30
N LEU A 313 -44.96 2.58 -10.41
CA LEU A 313 -44.72 3.35 -11.63
C LEU A 313 -44.83 4.87 -11.39
N ALA A 314 -45.87 5.33 -10.69
CA ALA A 314 -46.02 6.76 -10.36
C ALA A 314 -44.87 7.30 -9.49
N ARG A 315 -44.32 6.46 -8.59
CA ARG A 315 -43.11 6.80 -7.82
C ARG A 315 -41.86 6.84 -8.72
N ALA A 316 -41.72 5.91 -9.66
CA ALA A 316 -40.62 5.90 -10.61
C ALA A 316 -40.59 7.18 -11.46
N GLU A 317 -41.76 7.60 -11.97
CA GLU A 317 -41.92 8.86 -12.71
C GLU A 317 -41.56 10.08 -11.85
N THR A 318 -41.83 10.01 -10.54
CA THR A 318 -41.40 11.04 -9.59
C THR A 318 -39.88 11.08 -9.43
N LEU A 319 -39.21 9.92 -9.33
CA LEU A 319 -37.74 9.87 -9.30
C LEU A 319 -37.11 10.35 -10.61
N GLN A 320 -37.69 10.00 -11.76
CA GLN A 320 -37.20 10.45 -13.06
C GLN A 320 -37.23 11.99 -13.17
N ARG A 321 -38.29 12.64 -12.67
CA ARG A 321 -38.34 14.11 -12.62
C ARG A 321 -37.25 14.73 -11.74
N LEU A 322 -36.72 13.97 -10.77
CA LEU A 322 -35.63 14.41 -9.89
C LEU A 322 -34.24 14.03 -10.40
N SER A 323 -34.13 13.22 -11.46
CA SER A 323 -32.86 12.60 -11.89
C SER A 323 -31.99 13.49 -12.79
N ASN A 324 -32.42 14.73 -13.12
CA ASN A 324 -31.71 15.64 -14.02
C ASN A 324 -31.25 14.96 -15.33
N HIS A 325 -32.14 14.20 -15.97
CA HIS A 325 -31.87 13.41 -17.19
C HIS A 325 -30.88 12.25 -17.04
N ALA A 326 -30.52 11.84 -15.82
CA ALA A 326 -29.69 10.64 -15.63
C ALA A 326 -30.39 9.37 -16.17
N PRO A 327 -29.64 8.45 -16.79
CA PRO A 327 -30.19 7.24 -17.40
C PRO A 327 -30.89 6.33 -16.38
N GLU A 328 -30.43 6.33 -15.13
CA GLU A 328 -31.03 5.52 -14.06
C GLU A 328 -32.50 5.88 -13.78
N GLY A 329 -32.89 7.15 -13.99
CA GLY A 329 -34.28 7.57 -13.85
C GLY A 329 -35.19 6.98 -14.93
N GLN A 330 -34.69 6.89 -16.16
CA GLN A 330 -35.40 6.26 -17.27
C GLN A 330 -35.52 4.75 -17.07
N LEU A 331 -34.44 4.10 -16.61
CA LEU A 331 -34.42 2.67 -16.27
C LEU A 331 -35.38 2.32 -15.14
N ALA A 332 -35.46 3.15 -14.09
CA ALA A 332 -36.41 2.95 -13.00
C ALA A 332 -37.87 2.99 -13.50
N VAL A 333 -38.20 3.94 -14.38
CA VAL A 333 -39.54 4.03 -15.00
C VAL A 333 -39.82 2.84 -15.92
N ALA A 334 -38.85 2.47 -16.77
CA ALA A 334 -38.99 1.35 -17.68
C ALA A 334 -39.26 0.04 -16.92
N ARG A 335 -38.51 -0.22 -15.85
CA ARG A 335 -38.69 -1.41 -15.00
C ARG A 335 -40.05 -1.41 -14.30
N ALA A 336 -40.44 -0.28 -13.72
CA ALA A 336 -41.74 -0.17 -13.04
C ALA A 336 -42.92 -0.28 -14.02
N ALA A 337 -42.80 0.26 -15.23
CA ALA A 337 -43.82 0.15 -16.28
C ALA A 337 -43.94 -1.29 -16.80
N TYR A 338 -42.82 -2.00 -16.95
CA TYR A 338 -42.80 -3.42 -17.29
C TYR A 338 -43.51 -4.27 -16.22
N GLU A 339 -43.23 -4.03 -14.94
CA GLU A 339 -43.93 -4.71 -13.82
C GLU A 339 -45.43 -4.39 -13.80
N ALA A 340 -45.82 -3.18 -14.19
CA ALA A 340 -47.21 -2.75 -14.29
C ALA A 340 -47.92 -3.23 -15.58
N ARG A 341 -47.24 -3.98 -16.46
CA ARG A 341 -47.73 -4.40 -17.78
C ARG A 341 -48.09 -3.23 -18.72
N GLU A 342 -47.49 -2.06 -18.50
CA GLU A 342 -47.62 -0.88 -19.35
C GLU A 342 -46.49 -0.87 -20.41
N PHE A 343 -46.53 -1.82 -21.34
CA PHE A 343 -45.43 -2.08 -22.29
C PHE A 343 -45.08 -0.86 -23.17
N ASP A 344 -46.09 -0.13 -23.67
CA ASP A 344 -45.89 1.10 -24.44
C ASP A 344 -45.16 2.19 -23.64
N ARG A 345 -45.40 2.28 -22.33
CA ARG A 345 -44.70 3.24 -21.47
C ARG A 345 -43.27 2.80 -21.21
N ALA A 346 -43.06 1.50 -20.95
CA ALA A 346 -41.72 0.96 -20.75
C ALA A 346 -40.84 1.18 -21.98
N ARG A 347 -41.37 0.92 -23.19
CA ARG A 347 -40.67 1.16 -24.46
C ARG A 347 -40.33 2.63 -24.68
N ARG A 348 -41.29 3.54 -24.43
CA ARG A 348 -41.04 5.00 -24.51
C ARG A 348 -40.00 5.49 -23.51
N ALA A 349 -39.97 4.92 -22.30
CA ALA A 349 -38.97 5.27 -21.30
C ALA A 349 -37.56 4.80 -21.68
N LEU A 350 -37.43 3.68 -22.40
CA LEU A 350 -36.14 3.16 -22.87
C LEU A 350 -35.63 3.83 -24.15
N GLN A 351 -36.52 4.42 -24.95
CA GLN A 351 -36.19 5.02 -26.25
C GLN A 351 -34.93 5.92 -26.22
N PRO A 352 -34.76 6.86 -25.27
CA PRO A 352 -33.57 7.71 -25.27
C PRO A 352 -32.28 6.95 -24.95
N LEU A 353 -32.36 5.85 -24.19
CA LEU A 353 -31.20 5.00 -23.88
C LEU A 353 -30.79 4.08 -25.04
N LEU A 354 -31.71 3.84 -25.98
CA LEU A 354 -31.47 3.04 -27.19
C LEU A 354 -30.81 3.86 -28.30
N GLU A 355 -31.03 5.17 -28.33
CA GLU A 355 -30.41 6.11 -29.27
C GLU A 355 -28.93 6.35 -28.96
N GLU A 356 -28.55 6.24 -27.68
CA GLU A 356 -27.16 6.18 -27.25
C GLU A 356 -26.58 4.76 -27.44
N ARG A 357 -25.44 4.45 -26.81
CA ARG A 357 -24.89 3.07 -26.76
C ARG A 357 -25.63 2.30 -25.65
N PRO A 358 -26.61 1.43 -25.94
CA PRO A 358 -27.41 0.79 -24.90
C PRO A 358 -26.55 -0.17 -24.07
N THR A 359 -26.68 -0.11 -22.75
CA THR A 359 -26.01 -1.05 -21.85
C THR A 359 -26.65 -2.43 -21.90
N MET A 360 -25.94 -3.43 -21.38
CA MET A 360 -26.44 -4.78 -21.24
C MET A 360 -27.82 -4.81 -20.56
N ARG A 361 -28.02 -4.07 -19.46
CA ARG A 361 -29.30 -3.97 -18.73
C ARG A 361 -30.42 -3.39 -19.59
N VAL A 362 -30.14 -2.39 -20.44
CA VAL A 362 -31.13 -1.83 -21.37
C VAL A 362 -31.56 -2.89 -22.39
N CYS A 363 -30.61 -3.59 -23.01
CA CYS A 363 -30.89 -4.64 -23.99
C CYS A 363 -31.67 -5.81 -23.37
N LEU A 364 -31.31 -6.24 -22.16
CA LEU A 364 -32.03 -7.30 -21.43
C LEU A 364 -33.47 -6.87 -21.10
N LEU A 365 -33.68 -5.63 -20.66
CA LEU A 365 -35.02 -5.14 -20.36
C LEU A 365 -35.89 -5.02 -21.62
N MET A 366 -35.30 -4.68 -22.77
CA MET A 366 -36.01 -4.74 -24.06
C MET A 366 -36.36 -6.18 -24.46
N ALA A 367 -35.47 -7.14 -24.23
CA ALA A 367 -35.76 -8.55 -24.49
C ALA A 367 -36.90 -9.09 -23.62
N ASP A 368 -36.89 -8.76 -22.32
CA ASP A 368 -37.96 -9.08 -21.37
C ASP A 368 -39.30 -8.48 -21.81
N LEU A 369 -39.29 -7.24 -22.30
CA LEU A 369 -40.48 -6.54 -22.79
C LEU A 369 -41.07 -7.22 -24.03
N GLU A 370 -40.24 -7.52 -25.03
CA GLU A 370 -40.69 -8.21 -26.25
C GLU A 370 -41.21 -9.62 -25.97
N GLU A 371 -40.58 -10.35 -25.03
CA GLU A 371 -41.05 -11.68 -24.63
C GLU A 371 -42.38 -11.62 -23.86
N ALA A 372 -42.56 -10.63 -22.98
CA ALA A 372 -43.80 -10.49 -22.21
C ALA A 372 -45.01 -10.09 -23.06
N GLU A 373 -44.80 -9.32 -24.14
CA GLU A 373 -45.87 -8.81 -25.01
C GLU A 373 -46.21 -9.78 -26.16
N HIS A 374 -45.19 -10.34 -26.81
CA HIS A 374 -45.33 -11.13 -28.05
C HIS A 374 -44.95 -12.61 -27.89
N GLY A 375 -44.46 -13.02 -26.72
CA GLY A 375 -43.85 -14.33 -26.50
C GLY A 375 -42.43 -14.42 -27.07
N ARG A 376 -41.88 -15.64 -27.10
CA ARG A 376 -40.51 -15.90 -27.58
C ARG A 376 -40.41 -15.75 -29.10
N THR A 377 -40.20 -14.53 -29.56
CA THR A 377 -40.07 -14.15 -30.96
C THR A 377 -38.60 -13.97 -31.38
N GLY A 378 -38.37 -13.79 -32.69
CA GLY A 378 -37.04 -13.44 -33.23
C GLY A 378 -36.49 -12.12 -32.63
N ARG A 379 -37.36 -11.13 -32.38
CA ARG A 379 -36.98 -9.83 -31.81
C ARG A 379 -36.41 -9.94 -30.40
N SER A 380 -37.01 -10.78 -29.55
CA SER A 380 -36.47 -11.02 -28.20
C SER A 380 -35.06 -11.66 -28.27
N ARG A 381 -34.85 -12.61 -29.19
CA ARG A 381 -33.53 -13.24 -29.40
C ARG A 381 -32.50 -12.25 -29.95
N GLU A 382 -32.92 -11.35 -30.84
CA GLU A 382 -32.08 -10.29 -31.37
C GLU A 382 -31.57 -9.38 -30.24
N TRP A 383 -32.45 -8.94 -29.34
CA TRP A 383 -32.05 -8.14 -28.16
C TRP A 383 -31.12 -8.90 -27.22
N LEU A 384 -31.34 -10.19 -27.00
CA LEU A 384 -30.40 -11.03 -26.23
C LEU A 384 -29.03 -11.12 -26.92
N ALA A 385 -28.99 -11.27 -28.24
CA ALA A 385 -27.75 -11.29 -29.03
C ALA A 385 -27.05 -9.92 -29.10
N ARG A 386 -27.79 -8.82 -28.91
CA ARG A 386 -27.23 -7.48 -28.74
C ARG A 386 -26.67 -7.28 -27.34
N ALA A 387 -27.33 -7.82 -26.31
CA ALA A 387 -26.90 -7.71 -24.91
C ALA A 387 -25.50 -8.32 -24.65
N THR A 388 -25.11 -9.38 -25.38
CA THR A 388 -23.78 -10.01 -25.25
C THR A 388 -22.63 -9.12 -25.72
N ARG A 389 -22.90 -8.18 -26.62
CA ARG A 389 -21.93 -7.22 -27.19
C ARG A 389 -22.08 -5.81 -26.61
N ALA A 390 -23.09 -5.59 -25.78
CA ALA A 390 -23.37 -4.30 -25.16
C ALA A 390 -22.36 -4.00 -24.04
N PRO A 391 -22.01 -2.72 -23.80
CA PRO A 391 -21.21 -2.33 -22.65
C PRO A 391 -21.87 -2.75 -21.34
N ARG A 392 -21.05 -3.10 -20.36
CA ARG A 392 -21.51 -3.49 -19.03
C ARG A 392 -22.04 -2.27 -18.29
N ASP A 393 -23.10 -2.48 -17.50
CA ASP A 393 -23.61 -1.46 -16.60
C ASP A 393 -22.59 -1.12 -15.50
N PRO A 394 -22.69 0.08 -14.92
CA PRO A 394 -21.95 0.41 -13.72
C PRO A 394 -22.16 -0.63 -12.62
N ALA A 395 -21.06 -0.98 -11.95
CA ALA A 395 -21.03 -1.88 -10.81
C ALA A 395 -20.10 -1.32 -9.74
N TRP A 396 -20.10 -1.91 -8.55
CA TRP A 396 -19.14 -1.55 -7.51
C TRP A 396 -17.78 -2.17 -7.83
N ILE A 397 -16.76 -1.35 -8.02
CA ILE A 397 -15.40 -1.80 -8.37
C ILE A 397 -14.41 -1.36 -7.30
N ALA A 398 -13.61 -2.30 -6.79
CA ALA A 398 -12.49 -2.03 -5.90
C ALA A 398 -11.30 -2.93 -6.24
N ASP A 399 -10.14 -2.33 -6.50
CA ASP A 399 -8.86 -3.04 -6.69
C ASP A 399 -8.94 -4.23 -7.68
N GLY A 400 -9.67 -4.05 -8.78
CA GLY A 400 -9.88 -5.07 -9.82
C GLY A 400 -11.01 -6.06 -9.57
N VAL A 401 -11.66 -6.00 -8.39
CA VAL A 401 -12.83 -6.81 -8.06
C VAL A 401 -14.11 -6.05 -8.43
N VAL A 402 -14.95 -6.67 -9.24
CA VAL A 402 -16.30 -6.18 -9.57
C VAL A 402 -17.31 -6.88 -8.67
N SER A 403 -18.22 -6.13 -8.07
CA SER A 403 -19.27 -6.60 -7.17
C SER A 403 -20.60 -5.92 -7.47
N ASP A 404 -21.69 -6.68 -7.38
CA ASP A 404 -23.04 -6.13 -7.49
C ASP A 404 -23.48 -5.43 -6.20
N ARG A 405 -22.84 -5.76 -5.07
CA ARG A 405 -23.14 -5.20 -3.75
C ARG A 405 -21.98 -4.35 -3.27
N TRP A 406 -22.32 -3.21 -2.69
CA TRP A 406 -21.34 -2.37 -2.02
C TRP A 406 -20.72 -3.11 -0.82
N ALA A 407 -19.42 -2.94 -0.63
CA ALA A 407 -18.72 -3.34 0.58
C ALA A 407 -17.89 -2.17 1.13
N PRO A 408 -17.75 -2.06 2.46
CA PRO A 408 -17.02 -0.95 3.09
C PRO A 408 -15.51 -1.04 2.90
N ILE A 409 -14.99 -2.24 2.69
CA ILE A 409 -13.56 -2.56 2.58
C ILE A 409 -13.28 -3.34 1.31
N SER A 410 -12.13 -3.08 0.69
CA SER A 410 -11.62 -3.91 -0.41
C SER A 410 -11.24 -5.30 0.09
N PRO A 411 -11.68 -6.40 -0.56
CA PRO A 411 -11.27 -7.75 -0.21
C PRO A 411 -9.79 -8.03 -0.53
N VAL A 412 -9.16 -7.23 -1.40
CA VAL A 412 -7.76 -7.43 -1.83
C VAL A 412 -6.81 -6.64 -0.94
N THR A 413 -7.06 -5.33 -0.79
CA THR A 413 -6.14 -4.43 -0.08
C THR A 413 -6.51 -4.22 1.37
N GLY A 414 -7.76 -4.43 1.76
CA GLY A 414 -8.28 -4.06 3.08
C GLY A 414 -8.57 -2.55 3.23
N ARG A 415 -8.36 -1.76 2.18
CA ARG A 415 -8.59 -0.30 2.20
C ARG A 415 -10.08 0.01 2.35
N ILE A 416 -10.39 0.94 3.26
CA ILE A 416 -11.75 1.46 3.47
C ILE A 416 -12.14 2.41 2.33
N ASP A 417 -13.43 2.45 1.98
CA ASP A 417 -13.98 3.35 0.96
C ASP A 417 -13.32 3.14 -0.42
N ALA A 418 -12.94 1.90 -0.72
CA ALA A 418 -12.28 1.53 -1.96
C ALA A 418 -13.26 1.28 -3.12
N PHE A 419 -14.50 0.94 -2.82
CA PHE A 419 -15.52 0.63 -3.83
C PHE A 419 -16.07 1.89 -4.47
N VAL A 420 -15.92 1.99 -5.78
CA VAL A 420 -16.42 3.10 -6.60
C VAL A 420 -17.46 2.54 -7.58
N TRP A 421 -18.56 3.28 -7.75
CA TRP A 421 -19.61 2.95 -8.72
C TRP A 421 -19.21 3.46 -10.10
N GLN A 422 -18.85 2.56 -11.00
CA GLN A 422 -18.42 2.90 -12.36
C GLN A 422 -18.60 1.73 -13.32
N ALA A 423 -18.69 2.02 -14.62
CA ALA A 423 -18.69 0.99 -15.65
C ALA A 423 -17.34 0.25 -15.63
N PRO A 424 -17.33 -1.10 -15.56
CA PRO A 424 -16.11 -1.87 -15.75
C PRO A 424 -15.46 -1.51 -17.08
N PRO A 425 -14.13 -1.41 -17.17
CA PRO A 425 -13.47 -1.27 -18.46
C PRO A 425 -13.90 -2.44 -19.36
N ASP A 426 -14.26 -2.15 -20.61
CA ASP A 426 -14.65 -3.14 -21.63
C ASP A 426 -13.44 -4.06 -21.93
N VAL A 427 -13.16 -5.02 -21.06
CA VAL A 427 -12.13 -6.04 -21.28
C VAL A 427 -12.76 -7.09 -22.19
N LEU A 428 -12.43 -6.99 -23.49
CA LEU A 428 -12.68 -7.94 -24.58
C LEU A 428 -14.04 -7.84 -25.31
N VAL A 429 -14.18 -6.82 -26.17
CA VAL A 429 -14.69 -7.01 -27.53
C VAL A 429 -13.82 -6.17 -28.45
N ALA A 430 -13.19 -6.79 -29.45
CA ALA A 430 -12.37 -6.09 -30.43
C ALA A 430 -13.18 -4.97 -31.11
N PRO A 431 -12.62 -3.76 -31.33
CA PRO A 431 -13.37 -2.61 -31.84
C PRO A 431 -13.89 -2.80 -33.28
N GLU A 432 -13.35 -3.76 -34.03
CA GLU A 432 -13.61 -3.89 -35.47
C GLU A 432 -14.92 -4.61 -35.83
N VAL A 433 -15.59 -5.29 -34.88
CA VAL A 433 -16.86 -5.99 -35.16
C VAL A 433 -18.08 -5.13 -34.80
N ALA A 434 -17.89 -3.95 -34.20
CA ALA A 434 -18.98 -3.05 -33.81
C ALA A 434 -19.49 -2.15 -34.95
N MET A 435 -18.85 -2.18 -36.13
CA MET A 435 -19.13 -1.27 -37.25
C MET A 435 -19.73 -1.95 -38.50
N SER A 436 -19.97 -3.25 -38.50
CA SER A 436 -20.67 -3.94 -39.59
C SER A 436 -22.10 -4.30 -39.17
N ASP A 437 -22.96 -3.28 -39.14
CA ASP A 437 -24.42 -3.39 -39.08
C ASP A 437 -24.98 -3.73 -40.48
N ASP A 438 -24.38 -4.71 -41.17
CA ASP A 438 -24.60 -4.96 -42.61
C ASP A 438 -24.89 -6.43 -42.93
N VAL A 439 -25.29 -7.25 -41.93
CA VAL A 439 -25.68 -8.67 -42.14
C VAL A 439 -27.16 -8.91 -41.81
N THR A 440 -27.98 -7.88 -41.76
CA THR A 440 -29.44 -8.00 -41.56
C THR A 440 -30.27 -7.45 -42.73
N GLY A 441 -29.63 -7.18 -43.86
CA GLY A 441 -30.29 -6.82 -45.12
C GLY A 441 -30.47 -8.01 -46.06
N ASP A 442 -31.14 -9.07 -45.63
CA ASP A 442 -31.77 -10.04 -46.55
C ASP A 442 -33.11 -10.49 -45.94
N LEU A 443 -34.10 -9.61 -46.11
CA LEU A 443 -35.51 -9.95 -46.05
C LEU A 443 -35.90 -10.32 -47.47
N ASP A 444 -35.98 -11.61 -47.77
CA ASP A 444 -36.89 -12.25 -48.74
C ASP A 444 -36.43 -13.71 -48.98
N GLU A 445 -36.75 -14.61 -48.05
CA GLU A 445 -36.76 -16.05 -48.35
C GLU A 445 -38.16 -16.60 -48.06
N GLU A 446 -38.91 -16.85 -49.14
CA GLU A 446 -40.09 -17.70 -49.12
C GLU A 446 -39.74 -19.06 -48.48
N PRO A 447 -40.65 -19.67 -47.71
CA PRO A 447 -40.37 -20.95 -47.08
C PRO A 447 -40.14 -22.03 -48.15
N GLN A 448 -38.88 -22.45 -48.33
CA GLN A 448 -38.56 -23.63 -49.14
C GLN A 448 -39.13 -24.88 -48.44
N ILE A 449 -40.19 -25.41 -49.04
CA ILE A 449 -40.79 -26.69 -48.67
C ILE A 449 -39.83 -27.80 -49.11
N LEU A 450 -39.28 -28.53 -48.14
CA LEU A 450 -38.51 -29.75 -48.40
C LEU A 450 -39.41 -30.80 -49.10
N PRO A 451 -38.92 -31.50 -50.13
CA PRO A 451 -39.72 -32.48 -50.87
C PRO A 451 -40.09 -33.69 -49.99
N PRO A 452 -41.29 -34.27 -50.17
CA PRO A 452 -41.74 -35.41 -49.39
C PRO A 452 -40.99 -36.68 -49.81
N ILE A 453 -40.47 -37.40 -48.82
CA ILE A 453 -39.99 -38.77 -48.99
C ILE A 453 -41.23 -39.67 -49.15
N ALA A 454 -41.39 -40.27 -50.33
CA ALA A 454 -42.41 -41.29 -50.58
C ALA A 454 -41.98 -42.66 -49.97
N PRO A 455 -42.93 -43.50 -49.54
CA PRO A 455 -42.68 -44.70 -48.76
C PRO A 455 -42.58 -45.96 -49.64
N ASP A 456 -41.79 -46.94 -49.17
CA ASP A 456 -41.92 -48.41 -49.33
C ASP A 456 -40.68 -49.02 -48.63
N GLU A 457 -40.67 -50.13 -47.91
CA GLU A 457 -41.61 -51.20 -47.56
C GLU A 457 -40.92 -51.95 -46.40
N VAL A 458 -41.55 -52.14 -45.23
CA VAL A 458 -41.39 -53.39 -44.46
C VAL A 458 -42.67 -53.66 -43.70
N ALA A 459 -43.35 -54.72 -44.13
CA ALA A 459 -44.56 -55.25 -43.55
C ALA A 459 -44.27 -56.06 -42.26
N VAL A 460 -45.12 -55.85 -41.24
CA VAL A 460 -45.85 -56.87 -40.43
C VAL A 460 -44.98 -57.85 -39.62
N SER A 461 -45.11 -58.07 -38.31
CA SER A 461 -46.28 -58.21 -37.43
C SER A 461 -45.85 -58.18 -35.95
N ALA A 462 -46.65 -57.55 -35.09
CA ALA A 462 -46.87 -57.96 -33.70
C ALA A 462 -47.96 -59.07 -33.69
N PRO A 463 -48.17 -59.92 -32.65
CA PRO A 463 -48.30 -59.58 -31.21
C PRO A 463 -47.59 -60.63 -30.31
N ALA A 464 -47.59 -60.65 -28.97
CA ALA A 464 -48.56 -60.24 -27.98
C ALA A 464 -47.90 -60.14 -26.58
N GLU A 465 -48.60 -59.42 -25.72
CA GLU A 465 -48.37 -59.09 -24.33
C GLU A 465 -48.63 -60.27 -23.37
N ALA A 466 -47.81 -60.40 -22.31
CA ALA A 466 -48.17 -61.08 -21.06
C ALA A 466 -47.34 -60.53 -19.88
N ALA A 467 -48.04 -60.30 -18.77
CA ALA A 467 -47.68 -59.48 -17.62
C ALA A 467 -46.76 -60.19 -16.56
N PRO A 468 -46.25 -59.45 -15.54
CA PRO A 468 -45.21 -59.83 -14.55
C PRO A 468 -45.84 -60.44 -13.27
N PRO A 469 -45.18 -60.73 -12.10
CA PRO A 469 -43.97 -60.12 -11.49
C PRO A 469 -43.06 -61.05 -10.64
N GLU A 470 -41.95 -60.50 -10.09
CA GLU A 470 -41.50 -60.65 -8.68
C GLU A 470 -40.15 -59.94 -8.43
N ALA A 471 -39.98 -59.42 -7.20
CA ALA A 471 -38.76 -58.81 -6.64
C ALA A 471 -38.43 -59.54 -5.31
N PRO A 472 -37.41 -59.12 -4.53
CA PRO A 472 -35.96 -59.03 -4.79
C PRO A 472 -35.15 -59.91 -3.80
N VAL A 473 -33.82 -60.09 -3.97
CA VAL A 473 -32.96 -60.64 -2.90
C VAL A 473 -31.60 -59.92 -2.83
N VAL A 474 -31.20 -59.67 -1.59
CA VAL A 474 -30.02 -58.95 -1.06
C VAL A 474 -28.82 -59.89 -0.90
N ALA A 475 -27.58 -59.38 -1.08
CA ALA A 475 -26.37 -59.60 -0.26
C ALA A 475 -25.13 -59.13 -1.06
N ASP A 476 -24.32 -58.15 -0.67
CA ASP A 476 -23.42 -57.91 0.49
C ASP A 476 -21.94 -58.31 0.24
N GLU A 477 -21.07 -57.31 0.42
CA GLU A 477 -19.62 -57.22 0.76
C GLU A 477 -18.53 -58.17 0.20
N PRO A 478 -17.26 -57.68 0.08
CA PRO A 478 -16.34 -57.78 1.22
C PRO A 478 -15.32 -56.62 1.42
N VAL A 479 -14.75 -56.59 2.64
CA VAL A 479 -13.66 -55.72 3.15
C VAL A 479 -12.34 -56.55 3.35
N PRO A 480 -11.24 -56.05 3.96
CA PRO A 480 -9.96 -55.62 3.34
C PRO A 480 -8.72 -56.41 3.86
N VAL A 481 -7.48 -55.94 3.57
CA VAL A 481 -6.21 -55.90 4.37
C VAL A 481 -4.99 -55.91 3.41
N ASP A 482 -3.76 -55.44 3.67
CA ASP A 482 -3.08 -54.42 4.51
C ASP A 482 -1.55 -54.49 4.14
N ALA A 483 -0.79 -53.40 4.38
CA ALA A 483 0.69 -53.28 4.60
C ALA A 483 1.72 -53.83 3.53
N THR A 484 2.99 -53.40 3.33
CA THR A 484 3.98 -52.59 4.09
C THR A 484 5.19 -52.19 3.18
N ALA A 485 5.82 -51.03 3.48
CA ALA A 485 7.26 -50.64 3.45
C ALA A 485 8.29 -51.10 2.38
N THR A 486 9.10 -50.15 1.87
CA THR A 486 10.60 -50.06 2.05
C THR A 486 11.29 -49.21 0.94
N ALA A 487 12.22 -48.32 1.33
CA ALA A 487 13.29 -47.67 0.54
C ALA A 487 14.68 -48.17 1.06
N PRO A 488 15.91 -47.81 0.56
CA PRO A 488 16.32 -46.80 -0.46
C PRO A 488 17.57 -47.12 -1.37
N ALA A 489 17.82 -46.25 -2.39
CA ALA A 489 19.10 -45.74 -3.00
C ALA A 489 20.19 -46.69 -3.62
N PRO A 490 21.31 -46.23 -4.28
CA PRO A 490 21.76 -44.89 -4.79
C PRO A 490 22.52 -44.88 -6.19
N ALA A 491 23.03 -43.68 -6.56
CA ALA A 491 24.22 -43.35 -7.41
C ALA A 491 24.04 -43.29 -8.95
N GLU A 492 24.76 -42.51 -9.78
CA GLU A 492 25.69 -41.36 -9.73
C GLU A 492 26.17 -41.18 -11.19
N SER A 493 26.28 -39.96 -11.75
CA SER A 493 27.32 -39.55 -12.74
C SER A 493 27.08 -38.13 -13.30
N ALA A 494 28.18 -37.41 -13.52
CA ALA A 494 28.30 -35.98 -13.77
C ALA A 494 28.58 -35.65 -15.27
N PRO A 495 29.34 -34.60 -15.66
CA PRO A 495 28.83 -33.30 -16.16
C PRO A 495 29.38 -32.90 -17.55
N GLU A 496 28.84 -31.85 -18.21
CA GLU A 496 29.56 -31.17 -19.32
C GLU A 496 29.18 -29.68 -19.54
N THR A 497 30.06 -28.81 -19.03
CA THR A 497 30.74 -27.61 -19.56
C THR A 497 30.31 -26.93 -20.89
N VAL A 498 29.88 -25.66 -20.78
CA VAL A 498 30.30 -24.41 -21.50
C VAL A 498 30.03 -24.24 -23.02
N GLN A 499 29.34 -23.15 -23.39
CA GLN A 499 29.84 -22.02 -24.24
C GLN A 499 28.74 -20.96 -24.52
N GLY A 500 29.05 -19.68 -24.27
CA GLY A 500 28.60 -18.52 -25.06
C GLY A 500 29.86 -17.84 -25.63
N PRO A 501 29.85 -16.65 -26.30
CA PRO A 501 28.79 -15.64 -26.56
C PRO A 501 28.65 -15.30 -28.09
N GLU A 502 27.81 -14.40 -28.63
CA GLU A 502 27.98 -12.92 -28.66
C GLU A 502 26.93 -12.20 -29.59
N LYS A 503 26.34 -11.09 -29.08
CA LYS A 503 25.82 -9.79 -29.66
C LYS A 503 24.64 -9.66 -30.70
N GLU A 504 23.53 -9.05 -30.19
CA GLU A 504 22.78 -7.79 -30.55
C GLU A 504 22.68 -7.21 -32.00
N PRO A 505 21.70 -6.31 -32.35
CA PRO A 505 20.73 -5.54 -31.51
C PRO A 505 19.25 -5.34 -31.98
N ALA A 506 18.42 -4.93 -31.00
CA ALA A 506 17.30 -3.96 -30.98
C ALA A 506 16.12 -3.97 -31.99
N ARG A 507 14.88 -4.09 -31.46
CA ARG A 507 13.84 -3.01 -31.47
C ARG A 507 12.62 -3.33 -30.59
N GLU A 508 12.09 -2.25 -30.00
CA GLU A 508 11.05 -2.14 -28.97
C GLU A 508 9.64 -2.51 -29.43
N GLY A 509 8.78 -2.86 -28.44
CA GLY A 509 7.38 -2.42 -28.46
C GLY A 509 6.32 -3.50 -28.20
N ALA A 510 6.33 -4.15 -27.03
CA ALA A 510 5.14 -4.84 -26.53
C ALA A 510 5.02 -4.63 -25.02
N ALA A 511 3.99 -3.88 -24.62
CA ALA A 511 3.64 -3.64 -23.23
C ALA A 511 3.14 -4.94 -22.61
N GLU A 512 3.98 -5.55 -21.79
CA GLU A 512 3.67 -6.78 -21.07
C GLU A 512 2.96 -6.44 -19.75
N ALA A 513 1.82 -7.11 -19.54
CA ALA A 513 1.00 -6.98 -18.35
C ALA A 513 1.81 -7.35 -17.10
N THR A 514 2.11 -6.34 -16.28
CA THR A 514 2.84 -6.53 -15.03
C THR A 514 1.97 -7.27 -14.02
N ALA A 515 2.23 -8.57 -13.86
CA ALA A 515 1.92 -9.28 -12.62
C ALA A 515 2.62 -8.54 -11.47
N HIS A 516 1.83 -8.08 -10.50
CA HIS A 516 2.27 -7.22 -9.41
C HIS A 516 3.28 -7.95 -8.50
N ARG A 517 4.57 -7.76 -8.76
CA ARG A 517 5.65 -8.18 -7.86
C ARG A 517 5.82 -7.09 -6.80
N PRO A 518 5.63 -7.37 -5.49
CA PRO A 518 5.68 -6.31 -4.48
C PRO A 518 7.08 -5.71 -4.42
N GLU A 519 7.16 -4.41 -4.63
CA GLU A 519 8.42 -3.64 -4.64
C GLU A 519 9.22 -3.84 -3.34
N PRO A 520 10.56 -3.82 -3.39
CA PRO A 520 11.38 -3.73 -2.18
C PRO A 520 11.02 -2.44 -1.42
N VAL A 521 11.11 -2.46 -0.09
CA VAL A 521 10.83 -1.28 0.74
C VAL A 521 11.92 -0.24 0.50
N VAL A 522 11.73 0.62 -0.51
CA VAL A 522 12.63 1.75 -0.75
C VAL A 522 12.29 2.82 0.27
N PHE A 523 13.16 2.99 1.27
CA PHE A 523 13.08 4.12 2.19
C PHE A 523 13.69 5.35 1.52
N PRO A 524 12.92 6.41 1.22
CA PRO A 524 13.51 7.68 0.81
C PRO A 524 14.19 8.29 2.04
N VAL A 525 15.52 8.19 2.11
CA VAL A 525 16.31 8.91 3.11
C VAL A 525 16.73 10.24 2.49
N THR A 526 16.07 11.33 2.87
CA THR A 526 16.60 12.67 2.58
C THR A 526 17.92 12.81 3.35
N PRO A 527 19.06 13.10 2.69
CA PRO A 527 20.31 13.28 3.42
C PRO A 527 20.17 14.45 4.42
N PRO A 528 20.71 14.34 5.64
CA PRO A 528 20.73 15.47 6.56
C PRO A 528 21.54 16.62 5.95
N ASP A 529 20.99 17.83 6.03
CA ASP A 529 21.67 19.05 5.61
C ASP A 529 23.04 19.15 6.29
N VAL A 530 24.08 18.92 5.50
CA VAL A 530 25.46 19.12 5.93
C VAL A 530 25.65 20.63 6.05
N PRO A 531 25.94 21.19 7.24
CA PRO A 531 26.18 22.62 7.36
C PRO A 531 27.38 22.97 6.48
N LYS A 532 27.16 23.83 5.48
CA LYS A 532 28.22 24.36 4.62
C LYS A 532 29.29 24.99 5.52
N LEU A 533 30.49 24.41 5.50
CA LEU A 533 31.69 25.04 6.04
C LEU A 533 31.83 26.41 5.37
N LYS A 534 31.72 27.48 6.17
CA LYS A 534 32.12 28.83 5.75
C LYS A 534 33.57 28.75 5.29
N GLU A 535 33.78 28.93 3.99
CA GLU A 535 35.11 29.19 3.45
C GLU A 535 35.68 30.41 4.18
N ALA A 536 36.79 30.21 4.88
CA ALA A 536 37.60 31.30 5.38
C ALA A 536 38.16 32.03 4.15
N GLY A 537 37.58 33.20 3.85
CA GLY A 537 38.04 34.08 2.79
C GLY A 537 39.53 34.38 2.95
N GLY A 538 40.31 33.88 1.99
CA GLY A 538 41.71 34.18 1.84
C GLY A 538 41.92 35.67 1.63
N GLY A 539 42.90 36.21 2.36
CA GLY A 539 43.29 37.60 2.27
C GLY A 539 43.75 37.99 0.86
N ARG A 540 43.25 39.14 0.40
CA ARG A 540 43.87 39.92 -0.67
C ARG A 540 44.53 41.15 -0.08
N ARG A 541 45.83 41.25 -0.36
CA ARG A 541 46.68 42.43 -0.27
C ARG A 541 46.11 43.60 -1.09
N GLY A 542 46.27 44.81 -0.55
CA GLY A 542 46.27 46.12 -1.23
C GLY A 542 46.52 47.17 -0.14
N LEU A 543 47.72 47.71 0.07
CA LEU A 543 48.39 48.80 -0.68
C LEU A 543 47.48 50.02 -0.94
N PHE A 544 47.92 51.16 -0.37
CA PHE A 544 47.44 52.55 -0.46
C PHE A 544 46.30 52.99 0.47
N GLY A 545 46.59 54.05 1.24
CA GLY A 545 45.66 54.83 2.06
C GLY A 545 46.17 55.08 3.45
#